data_AF-A0ABD4W1C5-F1
#
_entry.id   AF-A0ABD4W1C5-F1
#
_cell.length_a   1.000
_cell.length_b   1.000
_cell.length_c   1.000
_cell.angle_alpha   90.00
_cell.angle_beta   90.00
_cell.angle_gamma   90.00
#
_symmetry.space_group_name_H-M   'P 1'
#
loop_
_entity.id
_entity.type
_entity.pdbx_description
1 polymer ?
#
loop_
_entity_poly.entity_id
_entity_poly.type
_entity_poly.pdbx_seq_one_letter_code
_entity_poly.pdbx_strand_id
1 'polypeptide(L)'
;MEETGYEASELTELGFTYPSFGSTNEKITLFACRATKMAQPKREIMEEIKMEIVSVDQLEDLIVKGEFAHGAGQAAWLKWRLLNERR
;
A
#
# COMPACT_ATOMS: atom_id res chain seq x y z
N MET A 1 8.22 5.30 -6.88
CA MET A 1 8.94 6.46 -7.45
C MET A 1 8.01 7.43 -8.15
N GLU A 2 7.20 7.02 -9.13
CA GLU A 2 6.29 7.91 -9.88
C GLU A 2 5.27 8.66 -8.99
N GLU A 3 4.42 7.93 -8.27
CA GLU A 3 3.32 8.50 -7.48
C GLU A 3 3.78 9.29 -6.23
N THR A 4 4.92 8.89 -5.66
CA THR A 4 5.35 9.31 -4.32
C THR A 4 6.74 9.96 -4.27
N GLY A 5 7.62 9.74 -5.25
CA GLY A 5 9.03 10.14 -5.16
C GLY A 5 9.86 9.35 -4.14
N TYR A 6 9.28 8.31 -3.52
CA TYR A 6 10.00 7.36 -2.69
C TYR A 6 10.59 6.24 -3.53
N GLU A 7 11.82 5.85 -3.18
CA GLU A 7 12.55 4.73 -3.74
C GLU A 7 12.67 3.63 -2.69
N ALA A 8 12.37 2.39 -3.08
CA ALA A 8 12.44 1.23 -2.21
C ALA A 8 13.88 0.71 -2.15
N SER A 9 14.43 0.55 -0.95
CA SER A 9 15.74 -0.07 -0.72
C SER A 9 15.65 -1.57 -0.47
N GLU A 10 14.51 -2.03 0.07
CA GLU A 10 14.22 -3.44 0.31
C GLU A 10 12.76 -3.72 0.03
N LEU A 11 12.48 -4.87 -0.58
CA LEU A 11 11.13 -5.33 -0.92
C LEU A 11 10.85 -6.68 -0.24
N THR A 12 9.69 -6.79 0.37
CA THR A 12 9.15 -8.03 0.93
C THR A 12 7.87 -8.36 0.19
N GLU A 13 7.85 -9.50 -0.50
CA GLU A 13 6.65 -10.00 -1.16
C GLU A 13 5.60 -10.45 -0.14
N LEU A 14 4.36 -9.99 -0.31
CA LEU A 14 3.21 -10.34 0.54
C LEU A 14 2.21 -11.26 -0.20
N GLY A 15 2.60 -11.79 -1.37
CA GLY A 15 1.76 -12.58 -2.27
C GLY A 15 0.78 -11.69 -3.04
N PHE A 16 -0.45 -12.15 -3.24
CA PHE A 16 -1.42 -11.44 -4.08
C PHE A 16 -2.83 -11.40 -3.47
N THR A 17 -3.71 -10.60 -4.07
CA THR A 17 -5.15 -10.58 -3.82
C THR A 17 -5.94 -10.50 -5.14
N TYR A 18 -7.15 -11.06 -5.14
CA TYR A 18 -8.15 -10.85 -6.19
C TYR A 18 -9.16 -9.83 -5.68
N PRO A 19 -9.20 -8.60 -6.22
CA PRO A 19 -10.07 -7.55 -5.69
C PRO A 19 -11.55 -7.87 -5.87
N SER A 20 -11.92 -8.60 -6.93
CA SER A 20 -13.29 -9.08 -7.14
C SER A 20 -13.31 -10.32 -8.04
N PHE A 21 -12.98 -11.49 -7.48
CA PHE A 21 -12.85 -12.75 -8.22
C PHE A 21 -14.11 -13.14 -9.02
N GLY A 22 -15.30 -12.73 -8.55
CA GLY A 22 -16.56 -12.99 -9.24
C GLY A 22 -16.86 -12.07 -10.42
N SER A 23 -16.14 -10.95 -10.56
CA SER A 23 -16.38 -9.94 -11.60
C SER A 23 -15.21 -9.73 -12.55
N THR A 24 -13.98 -9.97 -12.11
CA THR A 24 -12.76 -9.74 -12.88
C THR A 24 -11.73 -10.81 -12.57
N ASN A 25 -10.83 -11.06 -13.53
CA ASN A 25 -9.64 -11.89 -13.35
C ASN A 25 -8.41 -11.09 -12.90
N GLU A 26 -8.58 -9.80 -12.57
CA GLU A 26 -7.53 -8.92 -12.07
C GLU A 26 -6.83 -9.53 -10.87
N LYS A 27 -5.50 -9.51 -10.89
CA LYS A 27 -4.65 -10.00 -9.81
C LYS A 27 -3.70 -8.89 -9.37
N ILE A 28 -3.78 -8.51 -8.10
CA ILE A 28 -2.93 -7.47 -7.52
C ILE A 28 -1.84 -8.15 -6.68
N THR A 29 -0.58 -8.02 -7.10
CA THR A 29 0.58 -8.48 -6.33
C THR A 29 0.96 -7.43 -5.29
N LEU A 30 1.18 -7.85 -4.05
CA LEU A 30 1.35 -6.99 -2.90
C LEU A 30 2.80 -7.05 -2.40
N PHE A 31 3.36 -5.89 -2.09
CA PHE A 31 4.71 -5.75 -1.54
C PHE A 31 4.69 -4.80 -0.35
N ALA A 32 5.53 -5.08 0.65
CA ALA A 32 5.98 -4.09 1.63
C ALA A 32 7.40 -3.67 1.28
N CYS A 33 7.76 -2.42 1.55
CA CYS A 33 9.12 -1.96 1.32
C CYS A 33 9.63 -1.06 2.44
N ARG A 34 10.96 -1.07 2.63
CA ARG A 34 11.64 0.07 3.24
C ARG A 34 11.96 1.06 2.14
N ALA A 35 11.60 2.32 2.34
CA ALA A 35 11.74 3.34 1.31
C ALA A 35 12.25 4.66 1.89
N THR A 36 13.00 5.38 1.07
CA THR A 36 13.51 6.73 1.38
C THR A 36 13.00 7.72 0.34
N LYS A 37 12.73 8.96 0.75
CA LYS A 37 12.34 10.02 -0.17
C LYS A 37 13.55 10.46 -0.97
N MET A 38 13.51 10.26 -2.28
CA MET A 38 14.64 10.57 -3.17
C MET A 38 14.31 11.71 -4.13
N ALA A 39 13.03 11.90 -4.46
CA ALA A 39 12.59 12.91 -5.40
C ALA A 39 11.21 13.47 -5.04
N GLN A 40 10.77 14.47 -5.80
CA GLN A 40 9.36 14.85 -5.84
C GLN A 40 8.57 13.83 -6.69
N PRO A 41 7.28 13.59 -6.40
CA PRO A 41 6.41 12.81 -7.26
C PRO A 41 6.40 13.32 -8.70
N LYS A 42 6.38 12.41 -9.66
CA LYS A 42 6.25 12.71 -11.09
C LYS A 42 4.97 12.04 -11.60
N ARG A 43 3.83 12.57 -11.16
CA ARG A 43 2.50 12.04 -11.46
C ARG A 43 2.06 12.41 -12.86
N GLU A 44 1.25 11.55 -13.47
CA GLU A 44 0.60 11.85 -14.74
C GLU A 44 -0.46 12.95 -14.55
N ILE A 45 -0.73 13.73 -15.60
CA ILE A 45 -1.62 14.90 -15.52
C ILE A 45 -3.05 14.50 -15.10
N MET A 46 -3.47 13.28 -15.45
CA MET A 46 -4.80 12.76 -15.12
C MET A 46 -4.91 12.15 -13.72
N GLU A 47 -3.81 12.09 -12.96
CA GLU A 47 -3.77 11.49 -11.62
C GLU A 47 -3.86 12.56 -10.53
N GLU A 48 -5.04 12.71 -9.93
CA GLU A 48 -5.22 13.55 -8.75
C GLU A 48 -4.93 12.76 -7.47
N ILE A 49 -3.65 12.72 -7.07
CA ILE A 49 -3.19 11.98 -5.89
C ILE A 49 -2.64 12.95 -4.85
N LYS A 50 -3.08 12.82 -3.59
CA LYS A 50 -2.47 13.50 -2.44
C LYS A 50 -1.73 12.48 -1.58
N MET A 51 -0.49 12.79 -1.21
CA MET A 51 0.30 11.94 -0.32
C MET A 51 0.20 12.46 1.11
N GLU A 52 0.00 11.54 2.05
CA GLU A 52 0.13 11.79 3.49
C GLU A 52 1.04 10.73 4.11
N ILE A 53 1.94 11.16 4.99
CA ILE A 53 2.75 10.26 5.81
C ILE A 53 2.05 10.18 7.17
N VAL A 54 1.67 8.97 7.55
CA VAL A 54 0.98 8.69 8.81
C VAL A 54 1.77 7.68 9.63
N SER A 55 1.58 7.72 10.94
CA SER A 55 2.04 6.67 11.83
C SER A 55 1.23 5.38 11.63
N VAL A 56 1.74 4.28 12.16
CA VAL A 56 1.04 2.99 12.15
C VAL A 56 -0.31 3.10 12.85
N ASP A 57 -0.36 3.68 14.05
CA ASP A 57 -1.60 3.82 14.83
C ASP A 57 -2.65 4.63 14.06
N GLN A 58 -2.23 5.72 13.39
CA GLN A 58 -3.11 6.52 12.55
C GLN A 58 -3.65 5.73 11.35
N LEU A 59 -2.82 4.93 10.68
CA LEU A 59 -3.29 4.08 9.58
C LEU A 59 -4.35 3.08 10.07
N GLU A 60 -4.12 2.46 11.22
CA GLU A 60 -5.06 1.50 11.80
C GLU A 60 -6.37 2.16 12.23
N ASP A 61 -6.32 3.36 12.81
CA ASP A 61 -7.50 4.17 13.10
C ASP A 61 -8.30 4.49 11.84
N LEU A 62 -7.62 4.87 10.74
CA LEU A 62 -8.27 5.15 9.45
C LEU A 62 -8.93 3.89 8.87
N ILE A 63 -8.30 2.73 9.00
CA ILE A 63 -8.89 1.44 8.57
C ILE A 63 -10.15 1.13 9.39
N VAL A 64 -10.08 1.24 10.71
CA VAL A 64 -11.21 0.96 11.62
C VAL A 64 -12.38 1.90 11.39
N LYS A 65 -12.11 3.18 11.12
CA LYS A 65 -13.15 4.19 10.79
C LYS A 65 -13.70 4.03 9.38
N GLY A 66 -13.08 3.20 8.53
CA GLY A 66 -13.44 3.06 7.12
C GLY A 66 -12.98 4.22 6.23
N GLU A 67 -12.11 5.10 6.73
CA GLU A 67 -11.55 6.25 6.00
C GLU A 67 -10.40 5.82 5.06
N PHE A 68 -9.70 4.73 5.38
CA PHE A 68 -8.81 4.04 4.44
C PHE A 68 -9.53 2.86 3.78
N ALA A 69 -10.40 3.13 2.82
CA ALA A 69 -11.27 2.13 2.17
C ALA A 69 -10.63 1.44 0.93
N HIS A 70 -9.31 1.28 0.90
CA HIS A 70 -8.61 0.66 -0.23
C HIS A 70 -8.36 -0.84 0.00
N GLY A 71 -9.11 -1.71 -0.69
CA GLY A 71 -9.11 -3.16 -0.45
C GLY A 71 -7.74 -3.83 -0.56
N ALA A 72 -6.96 -3.52 -1.60
CA ALA A 72 -5.61 -4.07 -1.76
C ALA A 72 -4.64 -3.53 -0.69
N GLY A 73 -4.81 -2.26 -0.29
CA GLY A 73 -4.04 -1.64 0.79
C GLY A 73 -4.30 -2.28 2.14
N GLN A 74 -5.57 -2.51 2.49
CA GLN A 74 -5.95 -3.20 3.74
C GLN A 74 -5.43 -4.65 3.76
N ALA A 75 -5.52 -5.37 2.63
CA ALA A 75 -4.98 -6.72 2.50
C ALA A 75 -3.44 -6.74 2.66
N ALA A 76 -2.73 -5.77 2.05
CA ALA A 76 -1.28 -5.65 2.20
C ALA A 76 -0.90 -5.38 3.67
N TRP A 77 -1.60 -4.45 4.33
CA TRP A 77 -1.37 -4.14 5.74
C TRP A 77 -1.52 -5.35 6.65
N LEU A 78 -2.64 -6.07 6.53
CA LEU A 78 -2.91 -7.28 7.33
C LEU A 78 -1.82 -8.34 7.13
N LYS A 79 -1.44 -8.62 5.88
CA LYS A 79 -0.41 -9.63 5.59
C LYS A 79 0.95 -9.23 6.15
N TRP A 80 1.32 -7.95 6.06
CA TRP A 80 2.55 -7.44 6.65
C TRP A 80 2.55 -7.56 8.18
N ARG A 81 1.45 -7.22 8.85
CA ARG A 81 1.30 -7.40 10.31
C ARG A 81 1.48 -8.86 10.73
N LEU A 82 0.75 -9.78 10.10
CA LEU A 82 0.83 -11.21 10.38
C LEU A 82 2.21 -11.80 10.10
N LEU A 83 2.94 -11.28 9.11
CA LEU A 83 4.30 -11.73 8.81
C LEU A 83 5.29 -11.29 9.90
N ASN A 84 5.15 -10.07 10.44
CA ASN A 84 6.06 -9.55 11.47
C ASN A 84 5.73 -10.08 12.87
N GLU A 85 4.47 -10.37 13.19
CA GLU A 85 4.09 -10.99 14.47
C GLU A 85 4.54 -12.46 14.60
N ARG A 86 4.84 -13.12 13.47
CA ARG A 86 5.33 -14.51 13.40
C ARG A 86 6.86 -14.63 13.39
N ARG A 87 7.59 -13.52 13.43
CA ARG A 87 9.06 -13.46 13.47
C ARG A 87 9.54 -13.20 14.88
#